data_AF-A0AAD5JD42-F1
#
_entry.id   AF-A0AAD5JD42-F1
#
_cell.length_a   1.000
_cell.length_b   1.000
_cell.length_c   1.000
_cell.angle_alpha   90.00
_cell.angle_beta   90.00
_cell.angle_gamma   90.00
#
_symmetry.space_group_name_H-M   'P 1'
#
loop_
_entity.id
_entity.type
_entity.pdbx_description
1 polymer ?
#
loop_
_entity_poly.entity_id
_entity_poly.type
_entity_poly.pdbx_seq_one_letter_code
_entity_poly.pdbx_strand_id
1 'polypeptide(L)'
;MEADKKHQQQLEEQVENKWLIPGLPDDIGMECLIRVPHEFHSNMKSVCLKWQYLISDPSFYHQRLRSNTAEHLVYQIQPTHIMIDDDDVISSSQKKQKQTQPNTPPPPPGKE
;
A
#
# COMPACT_ATOMS: atom_id res chain seq x y z
N MET A 1 -1.26 -7.58 -49.89
CA MET A 1 -0.17 -6.94 -49.13
C MET A 1 -0.66 -6.03 -48.00
N GLU A 2 -1.82 -5.38 -48.09
CA GLU A 2 -2.36 -4.52 -47.01
C GLU A 2 -2.90 -5.29 -45.78
N ALA A 3 -3.48 -6.48 -45.99
CA ALA A 3 -4.15 -7.26 -44.95
C ALA A 3 -3.17 -7.94 -43.97
N ASP A 4 -2.07 -8.49 -44.48
CA ASP A 4 -0.98 -9.03 -43.64
C ASP A 4 -0.34 -7.95 -42.78
N LYS A 5 -0.22 -6.72 -43.31
CA LYS A 5 0.38 -5.59 -42.58
C LYS A 5 -0.49 -5.14 -41.41
N LYS A 6 -1.82 -5.14 -41.56
CA LYS A 6 -2.75 -4.87 -40.45
C LYS A 6 -2.73 -5.99 -39.40
N HIS A 7 -2.66 -7.25 -39.83
CA HIS A 7 -2.60 -8.37 -38.89
C HIS A 7 -1.29 -8.36 -38.09
N GLN A 8 -0.16 -8.06 -38.74
CA GLN A 8 1.15 -7.91 -38.09
C GLN A 8 1.13 -6.77 -37.06
N GLN A 9 0.58 -5.61 -37.42
CA GLN A 9 0.53 -4.44 -36.56
C GLN A 9 -0.39 -4.65 -35.34
N GLN A 10 -1.50 -5.38 -35.52
CA GLN A 10 -2.44 -5.67 -34.44
C GLN A 10 -1.91 -6.73 -33.46
N LEU A 11 -1.05 -7.65 -33.93
CA LEU A 11 -0.33 -8.60 -33.08
C LEU A 11 0.74 -7.88 -32.25
N GLU A 12 1.45 -6.90 -32.82
CA GLU A 12 2.44 -6.10 -32.10
C GLU A 12 1.78 -5.24 -31.00
N GLU A 13 0.64 -4.60 -31.28
CA GLU A 13 -0.15 -3.85 -30.27
C GLU A 13 -0.68 -4.74 -29.13
N GLN A 14 -1.05 -5.99 -29.43
CA GLN A 14 -1.46 -6.95 -28.39
C GLN A 14 -0.28 -7.46 -27.56
N VAL A 15 0.90 -7.61 -28.15
CA VAL A 15 2.13 -7.97 -27.43
C VAL A 15 2.57 -6.82 -26.52
N GLU A 16 2.41 -5.58 -26.96
CA GLU A 16 2.74 -4.38 -26.19
C GLU A 16 1.77 -4.18 -25.00
N ASN A 17 0.48 -4.46 -25.19
CA ASN A 17 -0.52 -4.51 -24.10
C ASN A 17 -0.33 -5.67 -23.11
N LYS A 18 0.57 -6.60 -23.42
CA LYS A 18 0.87 -7.73 -22.55
C LYS A 18 1.87 -7.38 -21.47
N TRP A 19 2.67 -6.33 -21.64
CA TRP A 19 3.72 -6.00 -20.68
C TRP A 19 3.21 -5.12 -19.53
N LEU A 20 3.71 -5.38 -18.33
CA LEU A 20 3.41 -4.61 -17.12
C LEU A 20 3.85 -3.16 -17.28
N ILE A 21 5.02 -2.94 -17.87
CA ILE A 21 5.56 -1.63 -18.20
C ILE A 21 5.91 -1.65 -19.69
N PRO A 22 5.42 -0.68 -20.49
CA PRO A 22 5.71 -0.65 -21.93
C PRO A 22 7.22 -0.57 -22.16
N GLY A 23 7.72 -1.39 -23.09
CA GLY A 23 9.15 -1.50 -23.38
C GLY A 23 9.98 -2.31 -22.37
N LEU A 24 9.34 -2.99 -21.42
CA LEU A 24 10.03 -3.77 -20.40
C LEU A 24 9.41 -5.17 -20.23
N PRO A 25 10.21 -6.23 -19.97
CA PRO A 25 9.69 -7.54 -19.63
C PRO A 25 8.88 -7.54 -18.33
N ASP A 26 7.90 -8.43 -18.23
CA ASP A 26 7.02 -8.56 -17.06
C ASP A 26 7.81 -8.81 -15.75
N ASP A 27 8.89 -9.59 -15.77
CA ASP A 27 9.70 -9.89 -14.58
C ASP A 27 10.37 -8.63 -14.01
N ILE A 28 10.91 -7.78 -14.89
CA ILE A 28 11.55 -6.52 -14.45
C ILE A 28 10.48 -5.50 -14.05
N GLY A 29 9.35 -5.46 -14.75
CA GLY A 29 8.20 -4.65 -14.36
C GLY A 29 7.72 -5.01 -12.95
N MET A 30 7.64 -6.31 -12.65
CA MET A 30 7.31 -6.80 -11.30
C MET A 30 8.34 -6.32 -10.26
N GLU A 31 9.63 -6.47 -10.54
CA GLU A 31 10.71 -5.97 -9.66
C GLU A 31 10.62 -4.46 -9.39
N CYS A 32 10.20 -3.67 -10.38
CA CYS A 32 9.94 -2.25 -10.18
C CYS A 32 8.75 -2.03 -9.25
N LEU A 33 7.63 -2.73 -9.48
CA LEU A 33 6.41 -2.57 -8.68
C LEU A 33 6.59 -2.99 -7.22
N ILE A 34 7.31 -4.07 -6.95
CA ILE A 34 7.53 -4.54 -5.56
C ILE A 34 8.44 -3.59 -4.75
N ARG A 35 9.19 -2.70 -5.40
CA ARG A 35 10.04 -1.69 -4.73
C ARG A 35 9.29 -0.41 -4.41
N VAL A 36 8.07 -0.26 -4.90
CA VAL A 36 7.26 0.94 -4.66
C VAL A 36 6.81 0.98 -3.19
N PRO A 37 7.05 2.08 -2.46
CA PRO A 37 6.59 2.29 -1.09
C PRO A 37 5.08 2.13 -0.92
N HIS A 38 4.63 1.75 0.28
CA HIS A 38 3.20 1.49 0.53
C HIS A 38 2.30 2.70 0.27
N GLU A 39 2.81 3.91 0.49
CA GLU A 39 2.11 5.19 0.28
C GLU A 39 1.55 5.33 -1.15
N PHE A 40 2.20 4.72 -2.13
CA PHE A 40 1.83 4.84 -3.54
C PHE A 40 1.00 3.66 -4.05
N HIS A 41 0.69 2.65 -3.24
CA HIS A 41 -0.02 1.46 -3.73
C HIS A 41 -1.45 1.76 -4.20
N SER A 42 -2.11 2.73 -3.58
CA SER A 42 -3.42 3.22 -4.06
C SER A 42 -3.32 3.82 -5.47
N ASN A 43 -2.29 4.63 -5.72
CA ASN A 43 -2.04 5.20 -7.05
C ASN A 43 -1.65 4.12 -8.06
N MET A 44 -0.80 3.17 -7.64
CA MET A 44 -0.35 2.06 -8.47
C MET A 44 -1.52 1.16 -8.92
N LYS A 45 -2.49 0.90 -8.04
CA LYS A 45 -3.73 0.19 -8.38
C LYS A 45 -4.63 0.94 -9.37
N SER A 46 -4.49 2.26 -9.49
CA SER A 46 -5.31 3.09 -10.38
C SER A 46 -4.79 3.17 -11.83
N VAL A 47 -3.58 2.68 -12.10
CA VAL A 47 -2.93 2.80 -13.42
C VAL A 47 -3.68 1.99 -14.49
N CYS A 48 -3.94 0.71 -14.22
CA CYS A 48 -4.72 -0.16 -15.11
C CYS A 48 -5.26 -1.39 -14.34
N LEU A 49 -6.22 -2.09 -14.93
CA LEU A 49 -6.81 -3.30 -14.33
C LEU A 49 -5.75 -4.38 -14.04
N LYS A 50 -4.77 -4.57 -14.94
CA LYS A 50 -3.70 -5.56 -14.75
C LYS A 50 -2.90 -5.30 -13.47
N TRP A 51 -2.53 -4.04 -13.23
CA TRP A 51 -1.82 -3.64 -12.00
C TRP A 51 -2.72 -3.78 -10.79
N GLN A 52 -3.98 -3.36 -10.88
CA GLN A 52 -4.94 -3.53 -9.79
C GLN A 52 -5.05 -4.99 -9.32
N TYR A 53 -5.22 -5.93 -10.25
CA TYR A 53 -5.30 -7.36 -9.93
C TYR A 53 -4.00 -7.89 -9.34
N LEU A 54 -2.86 -7.56 -9.95
CA LEU A 54 -1.55 -8.01 -9.50
C LEU A 54 -1.23 -7.53 -8.08
N ILE A 55 -1.50 -6.27 -7.77
CA ILE A 55 -1.18 -5.68 -6.46
C ILE A 55 -2.14 -6.14 -5.38
N SER A 56 -3.37 -6.52 -5.76
CA SER A 56 -4.36 -7.07 -4.84
C SER A 56 -4.14 -8.56 -4.56
N ASP A 57 -3.30 -9.22 -5.36
CA ASP A 57 -2.96 -10.63 -5.15
C ASP A 57 -1.98 -10.81 -3.97
N PRO A 58 -2.18 -11.81 -3.09
CA PRO A 58 -1.27 -12.08 -1.98
C PRO A 58 0.17 -12.40 -2.40
N SER A 59 0.37 -12.97 -3.60
CA SER A 59 1.70 -13.30 -4.13
C SER A 59 2.59 -12.06 -4.27
N PHE A 60 2.01 -10.91 -4.58
CA PHE A 60 2.73 -9.64 -4.68
C PHE A 60 3.37 -9.24 -3.34
N TYR A 61 2.64 -9.41 -2.25
CA TYR A 61 3.16 -9.16 -0.90
C TYR A 61 4.25 -10.16 -0.51
N HIS A 62 4.06 -11.45 -0.83
CA HIS A 62 5.10 -12.46 -0.61
C HIS A 62 6.39 -12.18 -1.38
N GLN A 63 6.29 -11.65 -2.60
CA GLN A 63 7.45 -11.27 -3.39
C GLN A 63 8.17 -10.06 -2.77
N ARG A 64 7.42 -9.12 -2.21
CA ARG A 64 7.96 -7.98 -1.45
C ARG A 64 8.70 -8.41 -0.19
N LEU A 65 8.15 -9.38 0.55
CA LEU A 65 8.79 -9.98 1.71
C LEU A 65 10.11 -10.66 1.34
N ARG A 66 10.11 -11.48 0.27
CA ARG A 66 11.31 -12.18 -0.21
C ARG A 66 12.39 -11.22 -0.69
N SER A 67 12.01 -10.10 -1.28
CA SER A 67 12.92 -9.10 -1.82
C SER A 67 13.40 -8.10 -0.76
N ASN A 68 12.93 -8.24 0.49
CA ASN A 68 13.22 -7.33 1.61
C ASN A 68 12.87 -5.86 1.29
N THR A 69 11.88 -5.66 0.43
CA THR A 69 11.31 -4.35 0.07
C THR A 69 9.96 -4.13 0.76
N ALA A 70 9.51 -5.10 1.56
CA ALA A 70 8.36 -4.94 2.43
C ALA A 70 8.72 -3.99 3.59
N GLU A 71 8.17 -2.79 3.54
CA GLU A 71 8.31 -1.80 4.62
C GLU A 71 7.71 -2.33 5.93
N HIS A 72 8.36 -2.03 7.05
CA HIS A 72 7.85 -2.37 8.38
C HIS A 72 6.76 -1.35 8.76
N LEU A 73 5.51 -1.68 8.43
CA LEU A 73 4.36 -0.83 8.76
C LEU A 73 3.91 -1.11 10.19
N VAL A 74 3.95 -0.09 11.04
CA VAL A 74 3.42 -0.16 12.40
C VAL A 74 1.99 0.37 12.39
N TYR A 75 1.03 -0.54 12.60
CA TYR A 75 -0.38 -0.18 12.72
C TYR A 75 -0.76 -0.05 14.19
N GLN A 76 -1.33 1.10 14.57
CA GLN A 76 -2.00 1.25 15.85
C GLN A 76 -3.41 0.68 15.75
N ILE A 77 -3.59 -0.59 16.11
CA ILE A 77 -4.93 -1.20 16.18
C ILE A 77 -5.54 -0.82 17.53
N GLN A 78 -6.60 -0.03 17.50
CA GLN A 78 -7.41 0.23 18.69
C GLN A 78 -8.61 -0.71 18.69
N PRO A 79 -8.85 -1.49 19.76
CA PRO A 79 -10.09 -2.22 19.90
C PRO A 79 -11.22 -1.19 20.05
N THR A 80 -12.00 -1.01 19.00
CA THR A 80 -13.30 -0.35 19.11
C THR A 80 -14.13 -1.27 19.98
N HIS A 81 -14.36 -0.89 21.24
CA HIS A 81 -15.18 -1.66 22.16
C HIS A 81 -16.53 -1.88 21.51
N ILE A 82 -16.74 -3.09 20.98
CA ILE A 82 -18.00 -3.46 20.40
C ILE A 82 -18.90 -3.60 21.65
N MET A 83 -19.66 -2.59 22.12
CA MET A 83 -20.60 -2.89 23.22
C MET A 83 -21.63 -3.83 22.66
N ILE A 84 -21.80 -5.01 23.18
CA ILE A 84 -23.03 -5.72 22.92
C ILE A 84 -23.88 -5.23 24.09
N ASP A 85 -24.79 -4.26 23.88
CA ASP A 85 -25.90 -4.05 24.82
C ASP A 85 -26.42 -5.45 25.16
N ASP A 86 -26.76 -5.68 26.42
CA ASP A 86 -27.43 -6.92 26.83
C ASP A 86 -28.86 -7.04 26.21
N ASP A 87 -29.17 -6.24 25.16
CA ASP A 87 -29.81 -6.62 23.90
C ASP A 87 -29.18 -5.79 22.73
N ASP A 88 -28.19 -6.38 22.02
CA ASP A 88 -27.35 -5.90 20.90
C ASP A 88 -27.18 -4.37 20.72
N VAL A 89 -26.01 -3.80 21.04
CA VAL A 89 -25.41 -2.59 20.41
C VAL A 89 -24.30 -1.91 21.21
N ILE A 90 -23.40 -1.43 20.37
CA ILE A 90 -22.04 -0.95 20.36
C ILE A 90 -21.49 0.25 21.16
N SER A 91 -22.04 0.76 22.26
CA SER A 91 -21.76 2.12 22.77
C SER A 91 -20.30 2.48 23.19
N SER A 92 -19.47 2.74 22.17
CA SER A 92 -18.15 3.33 22.19
C SER A 92 -18.03 4.54 23.13
N SER A 93 -17.21 4.47 24.18
CA SER A 93 -16.81 5.64 24.96
C SER A 93 -15.53 6.27 24.40
N GLN A 94 -15.72 7.48 23.89
CA GLN A 94 -14.75 8.47 23.43
C GLN A 94 -13.47 8.55 24.28
N LYS A 95 -12.30 8.58 23.64
CA LYS A 95 -11.06 9.07 24.27
C LYS A 95 -10.57 10.34 23.58
N LYS A 96 -11.03 11.48 24.10
CA LYS A 96 -10.28 12.74 23.99
C LYS A 96 -9.15 12.66 25.01
N GLN A 97 -7.90 12.46 24.59
CA GLN A 97 -6.78 12.79 25.46
C GLN A 97 -5.57 13.31 24.68
N LYS A 98 -5.42 14.62 24.84
CA LYS A 98 -4.31 15.50 24.49
C LYS A 98 -2.99 14.93 25.00
N GLN A 99 -2.03 14.84 24.10
CA GLN A 99 -0.63 14.57 24.44
C GLN A 99 0.00 15.82 25.04
N THR A 100 0.57 15.72 26.24
CA THR A 100 1.61 16.65 26.68
C THR A 100 2.56 15.90 27.62
N GLN A 101 3.84 15.95 27.26
CA GLN A 101 4.91 15.09 27.76
C GLN A 101 5.33 15.46 29.19
N PRO A 102 5.85 14.53 30.03
CA PRO A 102 6.53 14.91 31.25
C PRO A 102 8.04 14.87 31.01
N ASN A 103 8.67 16.00 30.76
CA ASN A 103 10.10 16.18 30.99
C ASN A 103 10.40 17.66 31.22
N THR A 104 10.78 18.03 32.45
CA THR A 104 11.98 18.78 32.86
C THR A 104 11.85 19.13 34.35
N PRO A 105 12.88 18.93 35.21
CA PRO A 105 12.85 19.35 36.61
C PRO A 105 12.93 20.89 36.76
N PRO A 106 12.33 21.49 37.81
CA PRO A 106 12.38 22.92 38.04
C PRO A 106 13.75 23.40 38.55
N PRO A 107 14.18 24.64 38.25
CA PRO A 107 15.41 25.23 38.79
C PRO A 107 15.24 25.63 40.28
N PRO A 108 16.33 25.65 41.07
CA PRO A 108 16.29 26.12 42.47
C PRO A 108 16.28 27.66 42.54
N PRO A 109 15.42 28.28 43.37
CA PRO A 109 15.51 29.71 43.64
C PRO A 109 16.43 30.00 44.84
N GLY A 110 17.42 30.86 44.59
CA GLY A 110 17.88 31.88 45.55
C GLY A 110 18.86 31.45 46.62
N LYS A 111 20.10 31.91 46.48
CA LYS A 111 20.97 32.20 47.61
C LYS A 111 20.62 33.62 48.05
N GLU A 112 20.11 33.77 49.26
CA GLU A 112 20.40 34.91 50.15
C GLU A 112 20.42 34.39 51.59
#